data_AF-A0A672FAA6-F1
#
_entry.id   AF-A0A672FAA6-F1
#
_cell.length_a   1.000
_cell.length_b   1.000
_cell.length_c   1.000
_cell.angle_alpha   90.00
_cell.angle_beta   90.00
_cell.angle_gamma   90.00
#
_symmetry.space_group_name_H-M   'P 1'
#
loop_
_entity.id
_entity.type
_entity.pdbx_description
1 polymer ?
#
loop_
_entity_poly.entity_id
_entity_poly.type
_entity_poly.pdbx_seq_one_letter_code
_entity_poly.pdbx_strand_id
1 'polypeptide(L)' 'MGMWSLGLGAVGAALAGIFLANTDFCLPKAASASLEYLEDADLRSTTDEEQVIKAKNLWERSGAVVMAVRRPG' A
#
# COMPACT_ATOMS: atom_id res chain seq x y z
N MET A 1 -3.18 -10.78 45.61
CA MET A 1 -2.25 -10.55 44.48
C MET A 1 -2.36 -11.59 43.37
N GLY A 2 -2.54 -12.90 43.65
CA GLY A 2 -2.53 -13.95 42.60
C GLY A 2 -3.66 -13.91 41.55
N MET A 3 -4.92 -13.71 41.96
CA MET A 3 -6.07 -13.72 41.03
C MET A 3 -6.08 -12.52 40.07
N TRP A 4 -5.71 -11.34 40.58
CA TRP A 4 -5.61 -10.10 39.79
C TRP A 4 -4.46 -10.14 38.79
N SER A 5 -3.34 -10.79 39.13
CA SER A 5 -2.19 -10.89 38.24
C SER A 5 -2.41 -11.88 37.09
N LEU A 6 -3.14 -12.97 37.33
CA LEU A 6 -3.54 -13.92 36.28
C LEU A 6 -4.54 -13.30 35.30
N GLY A 7 -5.52 -12.54 35.81
CA GLY A 7 -6.49 -11.83 34.97
C GLY A 7 -5.83 -10.78 34.08
N LEU A 8 -4.93 -9.96 34.63
CA LEU A 8 -4.19 -8.95 33.84
C LEU A 8 -3.27 -9.59 32.80
N GLY A 9 -2.59 -10.69 33.16
CA GLY A 9 -1.72 -11.44 32.25
C GLY A 9 -2.49 -12.08 31.10
N ALA A 10 -3.67 -12.66 31.36
CA ALA A 10 -4.51 -13.27 30.34
C ALA A 10 -5.04 -12.25 29.33
N VAL A 11 -5.42 -11.04 29.78
CA VAL A 11 -5.84 -9.95 28.88
C VAL A 11 -4.68 -9.51 27.97
N GLY A 12 -3.47 -9.36 28.51
CA GLY A 12 -2.28 -9.03 27.72
C GLY A 12 -1.96 -10.08 26.65
N ALA A 13 -2.01 -11.36 27.00
CA ALA A 13 -1.77 -12.46 26.07
C ALA A 13 -2.83 -12.52 24.96
N ALA A 14 -4.10 -12.28 25.29
CA ALA A 14 -5.19 -12.25 24.30
C ALA A 14 -5.02 -11.10 23.30
N LEU A 15 -4.68 -9.89 23.77
CA LEU A 15 -4.43 -8.75 22.90
C LEU A 15 -3.22 -9.00 21.97
N ALA A 16 -2.12 -9.51 22.50
CA ALA A 16 -0.94 -9.87 21.70
C ALA A 16 -1.28 -10.94 20.64
N GLY A 17 -2.07 -11.95 20.99
CA GLY A 17 -2.55 -12.97 20.05
C GLY A 17 -3.40 -12.41 18.93
N ILE A 18 -4.31 -11.46 19.22
CA ILE A 18 -5.12 -10.78 18.20
C ILE A 18 -4.24 -9.94 17.27
N PHE A 19 -3.29 -9.17 17.80
CA PHE A 19 -2.35 -8.39 16.99
C PHE A 19 -1.49 -9.29 16.08
N LEU A 20 -0.97 -10.40 16.60
CA LEU A 20 -0.17 -11.35 15.82
C LEU A 20 -0.99 -12.14 14.80
N ALA A 21 -2.26 -12.45 15.11
CA ALA A 21 -3.16 -13.08 14.16
C ALA A 21 -3.60 -12.12 13.04
N ASN A 22 -3.52 -10.81 13.28
CA ASN A 22 -3.92 -9.77 12.34
C ASN A 22 -2.72 -8.85 12.05
N THR A 23 -1.61 -9.42 11.57
CA THR A 23 -0.41 -8.69 11.16
C THR A 23 -0.71 -7.59 10.14
N ASP A 24 -1.80 -7.72 9.39
CA ASP A 24 -2.32 -6.69 8.47
C ASP A 24 -2.62 -5.35 9.15
N PHE A 25 -2.92 -5.31 10.46
CA PHE A 25 -3.13 -4.04 11.16
C PHE A 25 -1.84 -3.23 11.35
N CYS A 26 -0.68 -3.90 11.34
CA CYS A 26 0.63 -3.25 11.46
C CYS A 26 1.28 -2.99 10.10
N LEU A 27 0.70 -3.48 9.01
CA LEU A 27 1.16 -3.17 7.67
C LEU A 27 0.67 -1.77 7.28
N PRO A 28 1.55 -0.91 6.74
CA PRO A 28 1.11 0.35 6.17
C PRO A 28 0.13 0.04 5.05
N LYS A 29 -1.13 0.50 5.18
CA LYS A 29 -2.12 0.35 4.12
C LYS A 29 -1.53 0.91 2.83
N ALA A 30 -1.67 0.13 1.76
CA ALA A 30 -1.27 0.56 0.44
C ALA A 30 -1.94 1.91 0.14
N ALA A 31 -1.13 2.94 -0.10
CA ALA A 31 -1.65 4.23 -0.51
C ALA A 31 -2.52 4.05 -1.75
N SER A 32 -3.74 4.58 -1.73
CA SER A 32 -4.58 4.63 -2.91
C SER A 32 -3.82 5.36 -4.01
N ALA A 33 -3.72 4.76 -5.19
CA ALA A 33 -3.20 5.45 -6.37
C ALA A 33 -4.24 6.50 -6.78
N SER A 34 -4.15 7.70 -6.20
CA SER A 34 -5.03 8.81 -6.57
C SER A 34 -4.71 9.27 -7.99
N LEU A 35 -5.66 9.96 -8.62
CA LEU A 35 -5.46 10.45 -9.98
C LEU A 35 -4.32 11.47 -10.04
N GLU A 36 -4.20 12.31 -9.01
CA GLU A 36 -3.11 13.29 -8.84
C GLU A 36 -1.74 12.59 -8.72
N TYR A 37 -1.68 11.47 -8.00
CA TYR A 37 -0.45 10.68 -7.92
C TYR A 37 -0.09 10.04 -9.26
N LEU A 38 -1.09 9.54 -9.98
CA LEU A 38 -0.88 8.86 -11.26
C LEU A 38 -0.52 9.84 -12.37
N GLU A 39 -1.13 11.02 -12.44
CA GLU A 39 -0.89 12.00 -13.50
C GLU A 39 0.55 12.54 -13.48
N ASP A 40 1.13 12.65 -12.28
CA ASP A 40 2.46 13.17 -12.06
C ASP A 40 3.58 12.14 -12.25
N ALA A 41 3.23 10.86 -12.41
CA ALA A 41 4.20 9.78 -12.56
C ALA A 41 5.00 9.90 -13.87
N ASP A 42 6.31 9.70 -13.76
CA ASP A 42 7.23 9.64 -14.90
C ASP A 42 7.30 8.21 -15.45
N LEU A 43 6.81 8.04 -16.68
CA LEU A 43 6.80 6.76 -17.39
C LEU A 43 8.02 6.68 -18.30
N ARG A 44 8.76 5.57 -18.21
CA ARG A 44 9.86 5.27 -19.14
C ARG A 44 9.39 4.34 -20.23
N SER A 45 9.81 4.61 -21.46
CA SER A 45 9.56 3.71 -22.57
C SER A 45 10.44 2.45 -22.43
N THR A 46 9.88 1.29 -22.78
CA THR A 46 10.63 0.03 -22.84
C THR A 46 11.46 -0.10 -24.11
N THR A 47 11.18 0.75 -25.10
CA THR A 47 11.83 0.73 -26.43
C THR A 47 12.86 1.85 -26.57
N ASP A 48 12.70 2.93 -25.79
CA ASP A 48 13.58 4.10 -25.80
C ASP A 48 13.89 4.49 -24.34
N GLU A 49 15.09 4.14 -23.88
CA GLU A 49 15.47 4.31 -22.48
C GLU A 49 15.65 5.79 -22.08
N GLU A 50 15.95 6.69 -23.04
CA GLU A 50 16.12 8.11 -22.75
C GLU A 50 14.78 8.85 -22.64
N GLN A 51 13.71 8.24 -23.16
CA GLN A 51 12.40 8.85 -23.19
C GLN A 51 11.65 8.68 -21.86
N VAL A 52 11.49 9.81 -21.17
CA VAL A 52 10.63 9.96 -20.00
C VAL A 52 9.40 10.78 -20.37
N ILE A 53 8.21 10.24 -20.10
CA ILE A 53 6.92 10.86 -20.40
C ILE A 53 6.09 10.93 -19.13
N LYS A 54 5.61 12.12 -18.76
CA LYS A 54 4.57 12.30 -17.73
C LYS A 54 3.30 11.52 -18.12
N ALA A 55 2.76 10.73 -17.20
CA ALA A 55 1.53 9.95 -17.43
C ALA A 55 0.35 10.80 -17.92
N LYS A 56 0.20 12.02 -17.40
CA LYS A 56 -0.80 12.99 -17.88
C LYS A 56 -0.77 13.22 -19.39
N ASN A 57 0.41 13.35 -19.97
CA ASN A 57 0.58 13.62 -21.40
C ASN A 57 0.04 12.48 -22.27
N LEU A 58 0.07 11.22 -21.79
CA LEU A 58 -0.50 10.09 -22.52
C LEU A 58 -2.03 10.13 -22.52
N TRP A 59 -2.64 10.44 -21.38
CA TRP A 59 -4.10 10.63 -21.31
C TRP A 59 -4.57 11.74 -22.25
N GLU A 60 -3.93 12.91 -22.20
CA GLU A 60 -4.36 14.07 -22.98
C GLU A 60 -4.17 13.90 -24.49
N ARG A 61 -3.08 13.23 -24.91
CA ARG A 61 -2.75 13.09 -26.34
C ARG A 61 -3.41 11.89 -27.01
N SER A 62 -3.56 10.77 -26.31
CA SER A 62 -4.04 9.52 -26.90
C SER A 62 -5.21 8.88 -26.16
N GLY A 63 -5.67 9.46 -25.06
CA GLY A 63 -6.72 8.86 -24.22
C GLY A 63 -6.26 7.61 -23.47
N ALA A 64 -4.94 7.39 -23.36
CA ALA A 64 -4.38 6.16 -22.79
C ALA A 64 -4.61 6.06 -21.28
N VAL A 65 -5.18 4.95 -20.80
CA VAL A 65 -5.44 4.71 -19.38
C VAL A 65 -4.24 4.06 -18.69
N VAL A 66 -3.70 4.73 -17.67
CA VAL A 66 -2.62 4.19 -16.83
C VAL A 66 -3.22 3.50 -15.60
N MET A 67 -2.87 2.23 -15.39
CA MET A 67 -3.26 1.45 -14.22
C MET A 67 -2.01 1.01 -13.45
N ALA A 68 -1.92 1.38 -12.18
CA ALA A 68 -0.89 0.89 -11.28
C ALA A 68 -1.36 -0.40 -10.59
N VAL A 69 -0.81 -1.54 -10.99
CA VAL A 69 -1.11 -2.84 -10.36
C VAL A 69 0.01 -3.20 -9.39
N ARG A 70 -0.37 -3.45 -8.14
CA ARG A 70 0.54 -3.98 -7.12
C ARG A 70 0.45 -5.49 -7.14
N ARG A 71 1.59 -6.19 -7.13
CA ARG A 71 1.59 -7.64 -6.94
C ARG A 71 1.17 -7.94 -5.49
N PRO A 72 0.21 -8.83 -5.23
CA PRO A 72 -0.05 -9.32 -3.88
C PRO A 72 1.14 -10.19 -3.44
N GLY A 73 1.76 -9.85 -2.30
CA GLY A 73 2.91 -10.57 -1.74
C GLY A 73 3.83 -9.69 -0.91
#